data_AF-A0A5B1CDS2-F1
#
_entry.id   AF-A0A5B1CDS2-F1
#
_cell.length_a   1.000
_cell.length_b   1.000
_cell.length_c   1.000
_cell.angle_alpha   90.00
_cell.angle_beta   90.00
_cell.angle_gamma   90.00
#
_symmetry.space_group_name_H-M   'P 1'
#
loop_
_entity.id
_entity.type
_entity.pdbx_description
1 polymer ?
#
loop_
_entity_poly.entity_id
_entity_poly.type
_entity_poly.pdbx_seq_one_letter_code
_entity_poly.pdbx_strand_id
1 'polypeptide(L)'
;MQFGKRIRELRKAKCLTLRDLSQRVGVGFTYLSKIENEKLEEGHQASEQLIHKLAVELDGDEDELLLLAEKVPEPIRRRVMERPDVFHAIAKLDDKRLDRIMQDLAPKRRAKSS
;
A
#
# COMPACT_ATOMS: atom_id res chain seq x y z
N MET A 1 4.13 -7.80 -7.64
CA MET A 1 2.66 -7.77 -7.82
C MET A 1 2.27 -6.36 -8.27
N GLN A 2 1.19 -6.17 -9.05
CA GLN A 2 0.74 -4.83 -9.48
C GLN A 2 -0.56 -4.44 -8.76
N PHE A 3 -0.79 -3.15 -8.55
CA PHE A 3 -1.94 -2.62 -7.79
C PHE A 3 -3.30 -3.10 -8.32
N GLY A 4 -3.57 -2.92 -9.61
CA GLY A 4 -4.82 -3.32 -10.25
C GLY A 4 -5.07 -4.83 -10.16
N LYS A 5 -4.02 -5.64 -10.34
CA LYS A 5 -4.10 -7.09 -10.16
C LYS A 5 -4.48 -7.46 -8.72
N ARG A 6 -3.89 -6.79 -7.72
CA ARG A 6 -4.22 -6.99 -6.30
C ARG A 6 -5.68 -6.67 -6.01
N ILE A 7 -6.18 -5.53 -6.48
CA ILE A 7 -7.60 -5.15 -6.34
C ILE A 7 -8.52 -6.21 -6.96
N ARG A 8 -8.19 -6.70 -8.16
CA ARG A 8 -8.98 -7.74 -8.84
C ARG A 8 -9.03 -9.05 -8.06
N GLU A 9 -7.91 -9.46 -7.48
CA GLU A 9 -7.82 -10.67 -6.66
C GLU A 9 -8.69 -10.55 -5.41
N LEU A 10 -8.55 -9.45 -4.65
CA LEU A 10 -9.33 -9.20 -3.44
C LEU A 10 -10.83 -9.11 -3.75
N ARG A 11 -11.22 -8.40 -4.82
CA ARG A 11 -12.62 -8.32 -5.26
C ARG A 11 -13.21 -9.69 -5.57
N LYS A 12 -12.47 -10.54 -6.28
CA LYS A 12 -12.91 -11.90 -6.60
C LYS A 12 -13.01 -12.78 -5.35
N ALA A 13 -12.09 -12.64 -4.40
CA ALA A 13 -12.14 -13.35 -3.12
C ALA A 13 -13.40 -12.99 -2.31
N LYS A 14 -13.89 -11.76 -2.46
CA LYS A 14 -15.17 -11.28 -1.90
C LYS A 14 -16.40 -11.64 -2.73
N CYS A 15 -16.24 -12.37 -3.85
CA CYS A 15 -17.31 -12.69 -4.80
C CYS A 15 -18.06 -11.47 -5.36
N LEU A 16 -17.44 -10.29 -5.38
CA LEU A 16 -18.05 -9.06 -5.88
C LEU A 16 -17.87 -8.94 -7.39
N THR A 17 -18.90 -8.49 -8.10
CA THR A 17 -18.74 -8.02 -9.47
C THR A 17 -18.07 -6.63 -9.50
N LEU A 18 -17.58 -6.21 -10.67
CA LEU A 18 -17.09 -4.83 -10.84
C LEU A 18 -18.18 -3.80 -10.51
N ARG A 19 -19.46 -4.10 -10.80
CA ARG A 19 -20.58 -3.19 -10.53
C ARG A 19 -20.82 -3.07 -9.03
N ASP A 20 -20.80 -4.18 -8.30
CA ASP A 20 -20.99 -4.18 -6.85
C ASP A 20 -19.90 -3.35 -6.16
N LEU A 21 -18.63 -3.60 -6.50
CA LEU A 21 -17.53 -2.84 -5.92
C LEU A 21 -17.59 -1.35 -6.32
N SER A 22 -17.95 -1.05 -7.57
CA SER A 22 -18.09 0.33 -8.05
C SER A 22 -19.11 1.13 -7.24
N GLN A 23 -20.26 0.51 -6.91
CA GLN A 23 -21.30 1.13 -6.09
C GLN A 23 -20.82 1.35 -4.66
N ARG A 24 -20.13 0.37 -4.07
CA ARG A 24 -19.60 0.44 -2.70
C ARG A 24 -18.56 1.53 -2.50
N VAL A 25 -17.60 1.65 -3.42
CA VAL A 25 -16.52 2.66 -3.30
C VAL A 25 -16.91 4.02 -3.90
N GLY A 26 -18.03 4.08 -4.63
CA GLY A 26 -18.58 5.31 -5.19
C GLY A 26 -17.81 5.83 -6.41
N VAL A 27 -17.35 4.94 -7.29
CA VAL A 27 -16.68 5.31 -8.56
C VAL A 27 -17.33 4.57 -9.74
N GLY A 28 -17.12 5.04 -10.97
CA GLY A 28 -17.63 4.35 -12.15
C GLY A 28 -16.98 2.98 -12.37
N PHE A 29 -17.77 1.97 -12.75
CA PHE A 29 -17.26 0.61 -13.04
C PHE A 29 -16.22 0.60 -14.17
N THR A 30 -16.31 1.53 -15.13
CA THR A 30 -15.32 1.67 -16.22
C THR A 30 -13.97 2.13 -15.69
N TYR A 31 -13.96 3.05 -14.72
CA TYR A 31 -12.74 3.49 -14.04
C TYR A 31 -12.14 2.36 -13.20
N LEU A 32 -12.97 1.65 -12.44
CA LEU A 32 -12.55 0.47 -11.68
C LEU A 32 -11.98 -0.64 -12.59
N SER A 33 -12.58 -0.84 -13.76
CA SER A 33 -12.07 -1.76 -14.77
C SER A 33 -10.72 -1.30 -15.34
N LYS A 34 -10.50 0.01 -15.53
CA LYS A 34 -9.19 0.52 -15.95
C LYS A 34 -8.12 0.27 -14.87
N ILE A 35 -8.47 0.50 -13.60
CA ILE A 35 -7.61 0.18 -12.45
C ILE A 35 -7.22 -1.30 -12.49
N GLU A 36 -8.19 -2.22 -12.49
CA GLU A 36 -7.90 -3.66 -12.40
C GLU A 36 -7.09 -4.23 -13.57
N ASN A 37 -7.05 -3.53 -14.70
CA ASN A 37 -6.34 -3.97 -15.90
C ASN A 37 -5.05 -3.18 -16.16
N GLU A 38 -4.59 -2.32 -15.23
CA GLU A 38 -3.41 -1.46 -15.41
C GLU A 38 -3.52 -0.57 -16.67
N LYS A 39 -4.74 -0.09 -16.95
CA LYS A 39 -5.05 0.75 -18.13
C LYS A 39 -5.34 2.20 -17.74
N LEU A 40 -4.84 2.64 -16.60
CA LEU A 40 -4.86 4.04 -16.26
C LEU A 40 -3.83 4.78 -17.13
N GLU A 41 -4.21 5.96 -17.61
CA GLU A 41 -3.28 6.82 -18.34
C GLU A 41 -2.15 7.28 -17.42
N GLU A 42 -1.00 7.60 -17.99
CA GLU A 42 0.14 8.11 -17.21
C GLU A 42 -0.30 9.32 -16.38
N GLY A 43 0.10 9.34 -15.10
CA GLY A 43 -0.32 10.37 -14.13
C GLY A 43 -1.70 10.19 -13.51
N HIS A 44 -2.54 9.26 -13.98
CA HIS A 44 -3.87 9.01 -13.42
C HIS A 44 -3.86 7.86 -12.41
N GLN A 45 -3.36 8.11 -11.21
CA GLN A 45 -3.38 7.12 -10.12
C GLN A 45 -4.69 7.16 -9.33
N ALA A 46 -5.06 6.04 -8.70
CA ALA A 46 -6.14 6.02 -7.72
C ALA A 46 -5.79 6.97 -6.55
N SER A 47 -6.76 7.77 -6.08
CA SER A 47 -6.54 8.65 -4.94
C SER A 47 -6.34 7.86 -3.64
N GLU A 48 -5.66 8.44 -2.64
CA GLU A 48 -5.54 7.83 -1.30
C GLU A 48 -6.92 7.49 -0.72
N GLN A 49 -7.89 8.39 -0.89
CA GLN A 49 -9.27 8.17 -0.45
C GLN A 49 -9.94 6.97 -1.12
N LEU A 50 -9.70 6.74 -2.42
CA LEU A 50 -10.22 5.57 -3.10
C LEU A 50 -9.52 4.30 -2.63
N ILE A 51 -8.20 4.34 -2.45
CA ILE A 51 -7.42 3.21 -1.95
C ILE A 51 -7.88 2.80 -0.56
N HIS A 52 -8.12 3.76 0.33
CA HIS A 52 -8.70 3.52 1.65
C HIS A 52 -10.06 2.82 1.55
N LYS A 53 -10.98 3.32 0.72
CA LYS A 53 -12.29 2.67 0.50
C LYS A 53 -12.16 1.26 -0.07
N LEU A 54 -11.22 1.05 -0.99
CA LEU A 54 -10.95 -0.27 -1.56
C LEU A 54 -10.43 -1.23 -0.48
N ALA A 55 -9.50 -0.79 0.37
CA ALA A 55 -9.00 -1.59 1.49
C ALA A 55 -10.14 -2.03 2.42
N VAL A 56 -11.01 -1.09 2.79
CA VAL A 56 -12.17 -1.36 3.66
C VAL A 56 -13.16 -2.33 3.01
N GLU A 57 -13.60 -2.09 1.78
CA GLU A 57 -14.62 -2.93 1.13
C GLU A 57 -14.10 -4.33 0.77
N LEU A 58 -12.78 -4.46 0.60
CA LEU A 58 -12.15 -5.69 0.15
C LEU A 58 -11.45 -6.48 1.26
N ASP A 59 -11.50 -6.00 2.51
CA ASP A 59 -10.66 -6.47 3.63
C ASP A 59 -9.17 -6.58 3.24
N GLY A 60 -8.69 -5.59 2.48
CA GLY A 60 -7.30 -5.50 2.05
C GLY A 60 -6.43 -4.74 3.05
N ASP A 61 -5.13 -5.00 3.01
CA ASP A 61 -4.14 -4.19 3.73
C ASP A 61 -3.97 -2.83 3.02
N GLU A 62 -4.36 -1.75 3.70
CA GLU A 62 -4.29 -0.41 3.13
C GLU A 62 -2.85 0.03 2.81
N ASP A 63 -1.88 -0.30 3.67
CA ASP A 63 -0.48 0.07 3.46
C ASP A 63 0.10 -0.69 2.26
N GLU A 64 -0.25 -1.98 2.12
CA GLU A 64 0.08 -2.76 0.92
C GLU A 64 -0.45 -2.08 -0.35
N LEU A 65 -1.73 -1.71 -0.35
CA LEU A 65 -2.39 -1.11 -1.50
C LEU A 65 -1.85 0.28 -1.85
N LEU A 66 -1.53 1.10 -0.84
CA LEU A 66 -0.90 2.41 -1.03
C LEU A 66 0.48 2.25 -1.66
N LEU A 67 1.32 1.36 -1.14
CA LEU A 67 2.67 1.13 -1.66
C LEU A 67 2.65 0.57 -3.09
N LEU A 68 1.73 -0.34 -3.40
CA LEU A 68 1.52 -0.85 -4.77
C LEU A 68 1.07 0.26 -5.74
N ALA A 69 0.39 1.29 -5.24
CA ALA A 69 0.01 2.48 -5.98
C ALA A 69 1.07 3.60 -5.93
N GLU A 70 2.29 3.29 -5.48
CA GLU A 70 3.42 4.23 -5.34
C GLU A 70 3.12 5.42 -4.41
N LYS A 71 2.25 5.21 -3.41
CA LYS A 71 1.88 6.19 -2.39
C LYS A 71 2.48 5.80 -1.05
N VAL A 72 3.08 6.78 -0.38
CA VAL A 72 3.67 6.58 0.96
C VAL A 72 2.57 6.70 2.02
N PRO A 73 2.37 5.67 2.88
CA PRO A 73 1.44 5.74 4.00
C PRO A 73 1.67 6.96 4.90
N GLU A 74 0.58 7.56 5.38
CA GLU A 74 0.60 8.77 6.21
C GLU A 74 1.52 8.68 7.44
N PRO A 75 1.55 7.57 8.21
CA PRO A 75 2.48 7.44 9.33
C PRO A 75 3.96 7.56 8.91
N ILE A 76 4.33 6.99 7.75
CA ILE A 76 5.70 7.06 7.22
C ILE A 76 5.98 8.48 6.73
N ARG A 77 5.06 9.06 5.95
CA ARG A 77 5.16 10.45 5.46
C ARG A 77 5.40 11.43 6.61
N ARG A 78 4.65 11.30 7.71
CA ARG A 78 4.83 12.14 8.90
C ARG A 78 6.23 12.01 9.50
N ARG A 79 6.73 10.77 9.66
CA ARG A 79 8.08 10.55 10.20
C ARG A 79 9.18 11.13 9.32
N VAL A 80 9.03 11.05 7.99
CA VAL A 80 9.94 11.69 7.03
C VAL A 80 9.97 13.20 7.23
N MET A 81 8.81 13.83 7.44
CA MET A 81 8.71 15.29 7.68
C MET A 81 9.26 15.70 9.06
N GLU A 82 9.07 14.87 10.09
CA GLU A 82 9.59 15.12 11.44
C GLU A 82 11.13 15.04 11.51
N ARG A 83 11.73 14.10 10.75
CA ARG A 83 13.16 13.80 10.79
C ARG A 83 13.77 13.62 9.40
N PRO A 84 13.73 14.65 8.54
CA PRO A 84 14.20 14.54 7.16
C PRO A 84 15.69 14.19 7.08
N ASP A 85 16.50 14.66 8.05
CA ASP A 85 17.93 14.34 8.19
C ASP A 85 18.19 12.82 8.25
N VAL A 86 17.41 12.11 9.06
CA VAL A 86 17.54 10.66 9.26
C VAL A 86 17.17 9.92 7.99
N PHE A 87 16.02 10.24 7.38
CA PHE A 87 15.56 9.53 6.20
C PHE A 87 16.43 9.84 4.95
N HIS A 88 17.00 11.04 4.85
CA HIS A 88 18.01 11.34 3.83
C HIS A 88 19.29 10.53 4.00
N ALA A 89 19.74 10.31 5.24
CA ALA A 89 20.88 9.45 5.51
C ALA A 89 20.57 7.99 5.14
N ILE A 90 19.40 7.49 5.55
CA ILE A 90 18.92 6.13 5.25
C ILE A 90 18.83 5.90 3.74
N ALA A 91 18.27 6.85 2.98
CA ALA A 91 18.12 6.72 1.52
C ALA A 91 19.45 6.63 0.74
N LYS A 92 20.58 6.96 1.37
CA LYS A 92 21.93 6.85 0.77
C LYS A 92 22.65 5.54 1.14
N LEU A 93 22.09 4.72 2.02
CA LEU A 93 22.70 3.47 2.43
C LEU A 93 22.51 2.40 1.35
N ASP A 94 23.45 1.45 1.30
CA ASP A 94 23.29 0.23 0.52
C ASP A 94 22.44 -0.80 1.27
N ASP A 95 21.92 -1.80 0.54
CA ASP A 95 21.05 -2.84 1.10
C ASP A 95 21.69 -3.54 2.31
N LYS A 96 23.01 -3.79 2.26
CA LYS A 96 23.75 -4.42 3.36
C LYS A 96 23.68 -3.62 4.66
N ARG A 97 23.73 -2.29 4.59
CA ARG A 97 23.62 -1.44 5.78
C ARG A 97 22.17 -1.29 6.23
N LEU A 98 21.22 -1.23 5.30
CA LEU A 98 19.79 -1.23 5.63
C LEU A 98 19.40 -2.52 6.38
N ASP A 99 19.89 -3.67 5.94
CA ASP A 99 19.67 -4.97 6.60
C ASP A 99 20.22 -4.98 8.04
N ARG A 100 21.39 -4.36 8.27
CA ARG A 100 21.97 -4.25 9.63
C ARG A 100 21.10 -3.38 10.54
N ILE A 101 20.61 -2.25 10.04
CA ILE A 101 19.67 -1.40 10.80
C ILE A 101 18.42 -2.20 11.18
N MET A 102 17.88 -2.98 10.25
CA MET A 102 16.71 -3.84 10.51
C MET A 102 17.01 -4.91 11.57
N GLN A 103 18.20 -5.51 11.56
CA GLN A 103 18.62 -6.47 12.59
C GLN A 103 18.71 -5.83 13.99
N ASP A 104 19.22 -4.60 14.07
CA ASP A 104 19.35 -3.88 15.34
C ASP A 104 17.99 -3.43 15.91
N LEU A 105 17.01 -3.14 15.03
CA LEU A 105 15.64 -2.78 15.39
C LEU A 105 14.75 -3.98 15.70
N ALA A 106 15.12 -5.19 15.25
CA ALA A 106 14.37 -6.39 15.53
C ALA A 106 14.27 -6.61 17.06
N PRO A 107 13.07 -6.88 17.61
CA PRO A 107 12.92 -7.05 19.05
C PRO A 107 13.82 -8.19 19.53
N LYS A 108 14.76 -7.88 20.43
CA LYS A 108 15.55 -8.90 21.12
C LYS A 108 14.57 -9.83 21.81
N ARG A 109 14.45 -11.08 21.33
CA ARG A 109 13.71 -12.15 22.01
C ARG A 109 14.19 -12.15 23.47
N ARG A 110 13.34 -11.68 24.39
CA ARG A 110 13.59 -11.86 25.83
C ARG A 110 13.66 -13.37 26.03
N ALA A 111 14.86 -13.88 26.33
CA ALA A 111 15.02 -15.24 26.78
C ALA A 111 14.12 -15.39 28.02
N LYS A 112 13.15 -16.32 27.94
CA LYS A 112 12.44 -16.78 29.14
C LYS A 112 13.49 -17.44 30.02
N SER A 113 13.91 -16.73 31.06
CA SER A 113 14.55 -17.31 32.23
C SER A 113 13.52 -18.21 32.91
N SER A 114 13.66 -19.52 32.73
CA SER A 114 13.10 -20.51 33.65
C SER A 114 13.96 -20.62 34.90
#